data_AF-A0A377LT12-F1
#
_entry.id   AF-A0A377LT12-F1
#
_cell.length_a   1.000
_cell.length_b   1.000
_cell.length_c   1.000
_cell.angle_alpha   90.00
_cell.angle_beta   90.00
_cell.angle_gamma   90.00
#
_symmetry.space_group_name_H-M   'P 1'
#
loop_
_entity.id
_entity.type
_entity.pdbx_description
1 polymer ?
#
loop_
_entity_poly.entity_id
_entity_poly.type
_entity_poly.pdbx_seq_one_letter_code
_entity_poly.pdbx_strand_id
1 'polypeptide(L)'
;MKVSFQIKLFVSLVVFFSVLFALLGGYYYVDVSRQLYQEMSARAKIQAEEIALIPSLRKEVEQKDINAIHDFMQKIATHSDASFIVIGDNKGLHLFHSVFCGQSGPYAGRRRQRRSPAR
;
A
#
# COMPACT_ATOMS: atom_id res chain seq x y z
N MET A 1 41.11 -23.01 32.47
CA MET A 1 41.03 -21.60 32.92
C MET A 1 39.76 -21.42 33.76
N LYS A 2 39.85 -21.00 35.03
CA LYS A 2 38.67 -20.71 35.87
C LYS A 2 38.16 -19.31 35.52
N VAL A 3 36.97 -19.23 34.93
CA VAL A 3 36.32 -17.95 34.62
C VAL A 3 35.88 -17.28 35.92
N SER A 4 36.36 -16.05 36.16
CA SER A 4 36.03 -15.25 37.35
C SER A 4 34.52 -15.02 37.47
N PHE A 5 34.00 -14.95 38.70
CA PHE A 5 32.58 -14.71 38.98
C PHE A 5 32.06 -13.45 38.26
N GLN A 6 32.87 -12.40 38.22
CA GLN A 6 32.54 -11.15 37.53
C GLN A 6 32.29 -11.35 36.04
N ILE A 7 33.08 -12.21 35.38
CA ILE A 7 32.93 -12.49 33.95
C ILE A 7 31.65 -13.30 33.70
N LYS A 8 31.33 -14.26 34.57
CA LYS A 8 30.08 -15.03 34.48
C LYS A 8 28.85 -14.13 34.64
N LEU A 9 28.88 -13.23 35.61
CA LEU A 9 27.82 -12.26 35.85
C LEU A 9 27.65 -11.32 34.66
N PHE A 10 28.75 -10.77 34.14
CA PHE A 10 28.73 -9.88 32.99
C PHE A 10 28.16 -10.56 31.74
N VAL A 11 28.63 -11.78 31.41
CA VAL A 11 28.13 -12.54 30.26
C VAL A 11 26.64 -12.86 30.42
N SER A 12 26.21 -13.28 31.61
CA SER A 12 24.79 -13.55 31.88
C SER A 12 23.93 -12.29 31.67
N LEU A 13 24.43 -11.14 32.10
CA LEU A 13 23.71 -9.87 31.97
C LEU A 13 23.59 -9.44 30.50
N VAL A 14 24.68 -9.56 29.74
CA VAL A 14 24.68 -9.27 28.29
C VAL A 14 23.69 -10.19 27.56
N VAL A 15 23.75 -11.50 27.81
CA VAL A 15 22.82 -12.46 27.19
C VAL A 15 21.37 -12.13 27.55
N PHE A 16 21.11 -11.81 28.82
CA PHE A 16 19.77 -11.44 29.27
C PHE A 16 19.24 -10.21 28.53
N PHE A 17 20.03 -9.13 28.46
CA PHE A 17 19.61 -7.93 27.75
C PHE A 17 19.48 -8.17 26.24
N SER A 18 20.39 -8.93 25.62
CA SER A 18 20.29 -9.26 24.19
C SER A 18 19.00 -10.01 23.87
N VAL A 19 18.62 -10.99 24.69
CA VAL A 19 17.35 -11.73 24.53
C VAL A 19 16.17 -10.79 24.73
N LEU A 20 16.20 -9.94 25.76
CA LEU A 20 15.13 -8.99 26.05
C LEU A 20 14.94 -7.99 24.89
N PHE A 21 16.03 -7.44 24.34
CA PHE A 21 15.99 -6.54 23.20
C PHE A 21 15.51 -7.24 21.92
N ALA A 22 15.91 -8.50 21.69
CA ALA A 22 15.42 -9.26 20.54
C ALA A 22 13.91 -9.51 20.61
N LEU A 23 13.39 -9.87 21.80
CA LEU A 23 11.96 -10.06 22.02
C LEU A 23 11.19 -8.75 21.87
N LEU A 24 11.66 -7.67 22.50
CA LEU A 24 11.00 -6.37 22.44
C LEU A 24 11.03 -5.77 21.02
N GLY A 25 12.18 -5.83 20.36
CA GLY A 25 12.35 -5.39 18.98
C GLY A 25 11.49 -6.19 18.01
N GLY A 26 11.43 -7.52 18.18
CA GLY A 26 10.55 -8.39 17.40
C GLY A 26 9.07 -8.06 17.59
N TYR A 27 8.63 -7.86 18.84
CA TYR A 27 7.26 -7.43 19.14
C TYR A 27 6.92 -6.09 18.49
N TYR A 28 7.78 -5.08 18.67
CA TYR A 28 7.58 -3.75 18.12
C TYR A 28 7.56 -3.74 16.58
N TYR A 29 8.44 -4.53 15.94
CA TYR A 29 8.49 -4.67 14.48
C TYR A 29 7.17 -5.18 13.90
N VAL A 30 6.56 -6.18 14.55
CA VAL A 30 5.26 -6.74 14.12
C VAL A 30 4.12 -5.75 14.35
N ASP A 31 4.13 -5.04 15.49
CA ASP A 31 3.04 -4.13 15.86
C ASP A 31 3.02 -2.84 15.03
N VAL A 32 4.17 -2.18 14.86
CA VAL A 32 4.29 -0.95 14.06
C VAL A 32 3.87 -1.17 12.62
N SER A 33 4.23 -2.31 12.04
CA SER A 33 3.81 -2.66 10.69
C SER A 33 2.28 -2.67 10.59
N ARG A 34 1.59 -3.30 11.55
CA ARG A 34 0.13 -3.41 11.55
C ARG A 34 -0.56 -2.05 11.73
N GLN A 35 -0.08 -1.23 12.66
CA GLN A 35 -0.66 0.10 12.89
C GLN A 35 -0.55 0.99 11.65
N LEU A 36 0.61 0.99 10.99
CA LEU A 36 0.81 1.80 9.78
C LEU A 36 -0.09 1.34 8.63
N TYR A 37 -0.21 0.03 8.42
CA TYR A 37 -1.11 -0.53 7.40
C TYR A 37 -2.57 -0.24 7.68
N GLN A 38 -3.02 -0.34 8.93
CA GLN A 38 -4.42 -0.12 9.30
C GLN A 38 -4.85 1.33 9.12
N GLU A 39 -4.05 2.29 9.58
CA GLU A 39 -4.35 3.73 9.45
C GLU A 39 -4.29 4.21 7.99
N MET A 40 -3.37 3.67 7.19
CA MET A 40 -3.29 3.98 5.77
C MET A 40 -4.45 3.34 4.99
N SER A 41 -4.75 2.07 5.27
CA SER A 41 -5.84 1.35 4.61
C SER A 41 -7.22 1.91 4.99
N ALA A 42 -7.40 2.36 6.23
CA ALA A 42 -8.65 2.98 6.67
C ALA A 42 -8.92 4.27 5.89
N ARG A 43 -7.91 5.15 5.77
CA ARG A 43 -8.03 6.37 4.96
C ARG A 43 -8.25 6.09 3.48
N ALA A 44 -7.51 5.13 2.91
CA ALA A 44 -7.69 4.72 1.53
C ALA A 44 -9.10 4.16 1.26
N LYS A 45 -9.64 3.38 2.21
CA LYS A 45 -11.01 2.86 2.14
C LYS A 45 -12.04 3.98 2.14
N ILE A 46 -11.93 4.94 3.06
CA ILE A 46 -12.84 6.09 3.14
C ILE A 46 -12.81 6.87 1.82
N GLN A 47 -11.61 7.20 1.30
CA GLN A 47 -11.47 7.89 0.02
C GLN A 47 -12.13 7.10 -1.13
N ALA A 48 -11.94 5.77 -1.18
CA ALA A 48 -12.55 4.94 -2.21
C ALA A 48 -14.09 4.92 -2.11
N GLU A 49 -14.65 4.85 -0.90
CA GLU A 49 -16.09 4.91 -0.66
C GLU A 49 -16.67 6.27 -1.07
N GLU A 50 -16.00 7.37 -0.72
CA GLU A 50 -16.42 8.72 -1.12
C GLU A 50 -16.40 8.90 -2.64
N ILE A 51 -15.33 8.46 -3.32
CA ILE A 51 -15.20 8.52 -4.78
C ILE A 51 -16.29 7.68 -5.46
N ALA A 52 -16.57 6.49 -4.94
CA ALA A 52 -17.59 5.59 -5.51
C ALA A 52 -19.03 6.15 -5.40
N LEU A 53 -19.27 7.09 -4.50
CA LEU A 53 -20.57 7.75 -4.32
C LEU A 53 -20.79 8.94 -5.26
N ILE A 54 -19.76 9.41 -5.97
CA ILE A 54 -19.85 10.58 -6.85
C ILE A 54 -20.80 10.28 -8.03
N PRO A 55 -21.93 11.01 -8.18
CA PRO A 55 -22.94 10.69 -9.19
C PRO A 55 -22.45 10.79 -10.64
N SER A 56 -21.60 11.78 -10.95
CA SER A 56 -21.02 11.95 -12.29
C SER A 56 -20.15 10.75 -12.65
N LEU A 57 -19.25 10.34 -11.75
CA LEU A 57 -18.37 9.19 -11.96
C LEU A 57 -19.17 7.90 -12.16
N ARG A 58 -20.22 7.68 -11.37
CA ARG A 58 -21.11 6.52 -11.54
C ARG A 58 -21.74 6.48 -12.93
N LYS A 59 -22.26 7.63 -13.40
CA LYS A 59 -22.85 7.75 -14.73
C LYS A 59 -21.81 7.48 -15.83
N GLU A 60 -20.60 8.00 -15.69
CA GLU A 60 -19.52 7.78 -16.65
C GLU A 60 -19.09 6.31 -16.69
N VAL A 61 -19.04 5.62 -15.54
CA VAL A 61 -18.77 4.18 -15.43
C VAL A 61 -19.90 3.34 -16.05
N GLU A 62 -21.16 3.69 -15.81
CA GLU A 62 -22.33 3.03 -16.43
C GLU A 62 -22.34 3.18 -17.95
N GLN A 63 -21.98 4.37 -18.44
CA GLN A 63 -21.88 4.68 -19.87
C GLN A 63 -20.59 4.17 -20.51
N LYS A 64 -19.64 3.67 -19.69
CA LYS A 64 -18.30 3.26 -20.11
C LYS A 64 -17.56 4.38 -20.86
N ASP A 65 -17.78 5.62 -20.46
CA ASP A 65 -17.10 6.78 -21.02
C ASP A 65 -15.70 6.88 -20.42
N ILE A 66 -14.76 6.14 -21.01
CA ILE A 66 -13.38 6.04 -20.55
C ILE A 66 -12.69 7.41 -20.50
N ASN A 67 -13.03 8.31 -21.43
CA ASN A 67 -12.40 9.62 -21.52
C ASN A 67 -12.88 10.51 -20.36
N ALA A 68 -14.19 10.54 -20.10
CA ALA A 68 -14.74 11.30 -18.97
C ALA A 68 -14.21 10.77 -17.63
N ILE A 69 -14.17 9.45 -17.44
CA ILE A 69 -13.57 8.82 -16.25
C ILE A 69 -12.11 9.24 -16.10
N HIS A 70 -11.33 9.23 -17.20
CA HIS A 70 -9.93 9.62 -17.17
C HIS A 70 -9.75 11.08 -16.76
N ASP A 71 -10.45 12.02 -17.41
CA ASP A 71 -10.34 13.45 -17.12
C ASP A 71 -10.77 13.80 -15.70
N PHE A 72 -11.80 13.11 -15.19
CA PHE A 72 -12.27 13.27 -13.82
C PHE A 72 -11.28 12.69 -12.81
N MET A 73 -10.91 11.42 -12.98
CA MET A 73 -10.06 10.71 -12.02
C MET A 73 -8.61 11.19 -12.04
N GLN A 74 -8.12 11.74 -13.15
CA GLN A 74 -6.80 12.36 -13.21
C GLN A 74 -6.70 13.59 -12.30
N LYS A 75 -7.78 14.39 -12.18
CA LYS A 75 -7.85 15.53 -11.24
C LYS A 75 -7.82 15.03 -9.80
N ILE A 76 -8.62 14.01 -9.48
CA ILE A 76 -8.63 13.39 -8.14
C ILE A 76 -7.25 12.82 -7.78
N ALA A 77 -6.63 12.08 -8.70
CA ALA A 77 -5.31 11.48 -8.49
C ALA A 77 -4.21 12.53 -8.27
N THR A 78 -4.30 13.69 -8.91
CA THR A 78 -3.31 14.78 -8.75
C THR A 78 -3.38 15.42 -7.35
N HIS A 79 -4.53 15.35 -6.68
CA HIS A 79 -4.74 15.94 -5.34
C HIS A 79 -4.81 14.90 -4.22
N SER A 80 -4.72 13.60 -4.54
CA SER A 80 -4.75 12.52 -3.56
C SER A 80 -3.34 12.14 -3.11
N ASP A 81 -3.23 11.68 -1.87
CA ASP A 81 -2.02 11.06 -1.30
C ASP A 81 -1.92 9.55 -1.65
N ALA A 82 -2.88 9.02 -2.42
CA ALA A 82 -2.89 7.63 -2.85
C ALA A 82 -1.76 7.34 -3.84
N SER A 83 -1.05 6.22 -3.62
CA SER A 83 0.01 5.75 -4.51
C SER A 83 -0.51 5.35 -5.90
N PHE A 84 -1.76 4.90 -5.99
CA PHE A 84 -2.47 4.65 -7.24
C PHE A 84 -3.98 4.54 -6.97
N ILE A 85 -4.79 4.77 -8.01
CA ILE A 85 -6.25 4.65 -8.00
C ILE A 85 -6.63 3.78 -9.21
N VAL A 86 -7.58 2.86 -9.01
CA VAL A 86 -8.13 2.00 -10.07
C VAL A 86 -9.64 2.12 -10.07
N ILE A 87 -10.23 2.33 -11.25
CA ILE A 87 -11.68 2.26 -11.46
C ILE A 87 -11.99 1.05 -12.35
N GLY A 88 -12.99 0.27 -11.95
CA GLY A 88 -13.51 -0.85 -12.72
C GLY A 88 -15.02 -0.81 -12.86
N ASP A 89 -15.55 -1.52 -13.85
CA ASP A 89 -17.00 -1.72 -14.02
C ASP A 89 -17.55 -2.87 -13.16
N ASN A 90 -18.85 -3.13 -13.25
CA ASN A 90 -19.53 -4.21 -12.52
C ASN A 90 -19.05 -5.63 -12.90
N LYS A 91 -18.30 -5.81 -13.98
CA LYS A 91 -17.66 -7.07 -14.38
C LYS A 91 -16.19 -7.13 -13.96
N GLY A 92 -15.71 -6.12 -13.22
CA GLY A 92 -14.30 -5.97 -12.86
C GLY A 92 -13.42 -5.59 -14.06
N LEU A 93 -14.00 -5.12 -15.18
CA LEU A 93 -13.21 -4.63 -16.29
C LEU A 93 -12.56 -3.31 -15.90
N HIS A 94 -11.26 -3.24 -16.10
CA HIS A 94 -10.46 -2.07 -15.80
C HIS A 94 -10.82 -0.89 -16.72
N LEU A 95 -11.27 0.22 -16.13
CA LEU A 95 -11.63 1.44 -16.83
C LEU A 95 -10.57 2.54 -16.68
N PHE A 96 -9.86 2.60 -15.55
CA PHE A 96 -8.85 3.62 -15.28
C PHE A 96 -7.78 3.13 -14.31
N HIS A 97 -6.54 3.58 -14.53
CA HIS A 97 -5.41 3.46 -13.59
C HIS A 97 -4.69 4.81 -13.51
N SER A 98 -4.50 5.36 -12.31
CA SER A 98 -3.55 6.47 -12.15
C SER A 98 -2.13 5.91 -12.09
N VAL A 99 -1.26 6.42 -12.96
CA VAL A 99 0.18 6.13 -12.89
C VAL A 99 0.80 7.30 -12.13
N PHE A 100 1.15 7.10 -10.86
CA PHE A 100 1.94 8.10 -10.15
C PHE A 100 3.37 8.04 -10.69
N CYS A 101 3.73 8.99 -11.57
CA CYS A 101 5.10 9.19 -12.03
C CYS A 101 5.89 9.90 -10.91
N GLY A 102 6.11 9.20 -9.80
CA GLY A 102 6.63 9.81 -8.58
C GLY A 102 7.15 8.84 -7.53
N GLN A 103 7.68 7.68 -7.93
CA GLN A 103 8.73 6.97 -7.18
C GLN A 103 9.32 5.87 -8.06
N SER A 104 10.56 6.09 -8.51
CA SER A 104 11.45 5.06 -9.04
C SER A 104 11.84 4.11 -7.90
N GLY A 105 10.93 3.22 -7.52
CA GLY A 105 11.24 2.04 -6.72
C GLY A 105 11.85 0.94 -7.60
N PRO A 106 12.75 0.08 -7.08
CA PRO A 106 13.46 -0.93 -7.87
C PRO A 106 12.57 -2.04 -8.44
N TYR A 107 11.26 -1.99 -8.22
CA TYR A 107 10.27 -2.96 -8.73
C TYR A 107 9.35 -2.41 -9.82
N ALA A 108 9.68 -1.26 -10.44
CA ALA A 108 9.01 -0.79 -11.65
C ALA A 108 9.42 -1.66 -12.87
N GLY A 109 9.02 -2.93 -12.84
CA GLY A 109 9.41 -3.96 -13.78
C GLY A 109 8.20 -4.69 -14.38
N ARG A 110 7.79 -4.22 -15.56
CA ARG A 110 7.11 -4.96 -16.65
C ARG A 110 5.98 -5.93 -16.25
N ARG A 111 4.77 -5.66 -16.75
CA ARG A 111 4.05 -6.64 -17.60
C ARG A 111 2.84 -6.07 -18.37
N ARG A 112 3.06 -5.98 -19.69
CA ARG A 112 2.17 -6.38 -20.79
C ARG A 112 0.71 -5.89 -20.78
N GLN A 113 0.52 -4.79 -21.50
CA GLN A 113 -0.66 -4.52 -22.31
C GLN A 113 -0.92 -5.71 -23.26
N ARG A 114 -1.80 -6.64 -22.86
CA ARG A 114 -2.38 -7.61 -23.80
C ARG A 114 -3.43 -6.87 -24.62
N ARG A 115 -3.05 -6.44 -25.84
CA ARG A 115 -4.00 -6.21 -26.92
C ARG A 115 -4.66 -7.56 -27.24
N SER A 116 -5.98 -7.67 -27.03
CA SER A 116 -6.78 -8.70 -27.70
C SER A 116 -6.87 -8.34 -29.19
N PRO A 117 -6.60 -9.27 -30.12
CA PRO A 117 -6.97 -9.06 -31.50
C PRO A 117 -8.47 -9.32 -31.64
N ALA A 118 -9.17 -8.38 -32.27
CA ALA A 118 -10.50 -8.61 -32.78
C ALA A 118 -10.47 -9.74 -33.82
N ARG A 119 -11.41 -10.68 -33.68
CA ARG A 119 -11.97 -11.48 -34.77
C ARG A 119 -13.42 -11.76 -34.42
#